data_AF-A0A7Y8PFY5-F1
#
_entry.id   AF-A0A7Y8PFY5-F1
#
_cell.length_a   1.000
_cell.length_b   1.000
_cell.length_c   1.000
_cell.angle_alpha   90.00
_cell.angle_beta   90.00
_cell.angle_gamma   90.00
#
_symmetry.space_group_name_H-M   'P 1'
#
loop_
_entity.id
_entity.type
_entity.pdbx_description
1 polymer ?
#
loop_
_entity_poly.entity_id
_entity_poly.type
_entity_poly.pdbx_seq_one_letter_code
_entity_poly.pdbx_strand_id
1 'polypeptide(L)' 'VDPKYTSQTCCECGHVAKENRQTQAKFECVGCGYVANADLNASRNILSAGHAVLSVEGGCGKGRPKKQKASEIREEVA' A
#
# COMPACT_ATOMS: atom_id res chain seq x y z
N VAL A 1 1.59 -13.12 0.11
CA VAL A 1 1.99 -11.90 0.83
C VAL A 1 1.64 -12.08 2.29
N ASP A 2 2.64 -12.03 3.17
CA ASP A 2 2.36 -11.94 4.60
C ASP A 2 1.85 -10.50 4.86
N PRO A 3 0.57 -10.29 5.22
CA PRO A 3 0.00 -8.95 5.34
C PRO A 3 0.56 -8.21 6.57
N LYS A 4 1.16 -8.95 7.50
CA LYS A 4 1.81 -8.40 8.69
C LYS A 4 2.93 -7.46 8.26
N TYR A 5 2.94 -6.27 8.88
CA TYR A 5 3.96 -5.22 8.71
C TYR A 5 3.92 -4.41 7.41
N THR A 6 3.05 -4.70 6.44
CA THR A 6 2.87 -3.87 5.22
C THR A 6 2.53 -2.41 5.50
N SER A 7 1.88 -2.14 6.64
CA SER A 7 1.55 -0.80 7.12
C SER A 7 2.70 -0.09 7.85
N GLN A 8 3.78 -0.81 8.15
CA GLN A 8 4.98 -0.33 8.86
C GLN A 8 6.21 -0.24 7.94
N THR A 9 6.18 -0.94 6.80
CA THR A 9 7.21 -0.86 5.76
C THR A 9 7.10 0.43 4.96
N CYS A 10 8.20 1.13 4.71
CA CYS A 10 8.25 2.25 3.79
C CYS A 10 8.31 1.75 2.34
N CYS A 11 7.43 2.25 1.47
CA CYS A 11 7.44 1.89 0.05
C CYS A 11 8.61 2.46 -0.74
N GLU A 12 9.31 3.48 -0.21
CA GLU A 12 10.43 4.14 -0.89
C GLU A 12 11.77 3.47 -0.58
N CYS A 13 12.03 3.19 0.70
CA CYS A 13 13.33 2.67 1.14
C CYS A 13 13.27 1.25 1.75
N GLY A 14 12.08 0.67 1.92
CA GLY A 14 11.90 -0.65 2.52
C GLY A 14 12.07 -0.71 4.05
N HIS A 15 12.36 0.42 4.71
CA HIS A 15 12.54 0.45 6.17
C HIS A 15 11.25 0.07 6.90
N VAL A 16 11.35 -0.88 7.85
CA VAL A 16 10.21 -1.34 8.66
C VAL A 16 10.40 -0.85 10.09
N ALA A 17 9.49 0.00 10.55
CA ALA A 17 9.45 0.47 11.93
C ALA A 17 8.01 0.72 12.36
N LYS A 18 7.71 0.51 13.64
CA LYS A 18 6.35 0.72 14.19
C LYS A 18 5.99 2.20 14.17
N GLU A 19 6.99 3.03 14.42
CA GLU A 19 6.97 4.49 14.44
C GLU A 19 6.62 5.08 13.06
N ASN A 20 6.85 4.31 11.98
CA ASN A 20 6.53 4.77 10.63
C ASN A 20 5.03 5.05 10.45
N ARG A 21 4.16 4.34 11.21
CA ARG A 21 2.72 4.54 11.18
C ARG A 21 2.25 5.28 12.43
N GLN A 22 2.24 6.62 12.34
CA GLN A 22 1.85 7.49 13.45
C GLN A 22 0.36 7.41 13.78
N THR A 23 -0.51 7.34 12.77
CA THR A 23 -1.96 7.23 12.96
C THR A 23 -2.56 6.26 11.94
N GLN A 24 -3.89 6.10 11.91
CA GLN A 24 -4.51 5.34 10.82
C GLN A 24 -4.11 5.93 9.48
N ALA A 25 -4.24 7.25 9.32
CA ALA A 25 -4.13 7.93 8.04
C ALA A 25 -2.74 8.50 7.76
N LYS A 26 -1.89 8.70 8.78
CA LYS A 26 -0.57 9.33 8.63
C LYS A 26 0.56 8.31 8.70
N PHE A 27 1.44 8.36 7.71
CA PHE A 27 2.70 7.61 7.65
C PHE A 27 3.87 8.58 7.44
N GLU A 28 4.96 8.34 8.18
CA GLU A 28 6.20 9.11 8.09
C GLU A 28 7.38 8.18 8.38
N CYS A 29 8.22 7.93 7.37
CA CYS A 29 9.34 7.02 7.53
C CYS A 29 10.45 7.65 8.36
N VAL A 30 10.84 7.01 9.47
CA VAL A 30 11.95 7.48 10.32
C VAL A 30 13.32 7.32 9.67
N GLY A 31 13.44 6.49 8.62
CA GLY A 31 14.69 6.23 7.93
C GLY A 31 15.00 7.22 6.79
N CYS A 32 13.98 7.61 6.01
CA CYS A 32 14.16 8.48 4.83
C CYS A 32 13.32 9.75 4.84
N GLY A 33 12.46 9.96 5.84
CA GLY A 33 11.58 11.13 5.93
C GLY A 33 10.39 11.11 4.97
N TYR A 34 10.13 10.01 4.27
CA TYR A 34 8.98 9.92 3.35
C TYR A 34 7.65 10.04 4.11
N VAL A 35 6.82 11.01 3.73
CA VAL A 35 5.51 11.26 4.31
C VAL A 35 4.41 10.95 3.30
N ALA A 36 3.42 10.17 3.71
CA ALA A 36 2.27 9.85 2.89
C ALA A 36 1.06 9.47 3.75
N ASN A 37 -0.08 9.22 3.10
CA ASN A 37 -1.16 8.52 3.76
C ASN A 37 -0.79 7.04 3.97
N ALA A 38 -1.11 6.47 5.14
CA ALA A 38 -0.70 5.11 5.47
C ALA A 38 -1.34 4.05 4.56
N ASP A 39 -2.59 4.25 4.13
CA ASP A 39 -3.27 3.34 3.20
C ASP A 39 -2.64 3.40 1.80
N LEU A 40 -2.19 4.59 1.36
CA LEU A 40 -1.45 4.74 0.11
C LEU A 40 -0.08 4.04 0.16
N ASN A 41 0.65 4.18 1.27
CA ASN A 41 1.91 3.48 1.48
C ASN A 41 1.70 1.95 1.50
N ALA A 42 0.69 1.47 2.24
CA ALA A 42 0.35 0.05 2.27
C ALA A 42 -0.05 -0.50 0.90
N SER A 43 -0.85 0.25 0.12
CA SER A 43 -1.24 -0.12 -1.25
C SER A 43 -0.03 -0.28 -2.16
N ARG A 44 0.97 0.61 -2.04
CA ARG A 44 2.23 0.52 -2.79
C ARG A 44 3.05 -0.70 -2.39
N ASN A 45 3.14 -1.01 -1.10
CA ASN A 45 3.83 -2.20 -0.62
C ASN A 45 3.15 -3.49 -1.12
N ILE A 46 1.81 -3.54 -1.10
CA ILE A 46 1.04 -4.68 -1.63
C ILE A 46 1.25 -4.82 -3.14
N LEU A 47 1.22 -3.71 -3.89
CA LEU A 47 1.52 -3.72 -5.33
C LEU A 47 2.92 -4.29 -5.59
N SER A 48 3.94 -3.76 -4.90
CA SER A 48 5.31 -4.24 -5.05
C SER A 48 5.46 -5.74 -4.74
N ALA A 49 4.81 -6.21 -3.68
CA ALA A 49 4.85 -7.61 -3.30
C ALA A 49 4.04 -8.51 -4.27
N GLY A 50 2.93 -8.01 -4.82
CA GLY A 50 2.18 -8.69 -5.88
C GLY A 50 2.98 -8.85 -7.17
N HIS A 51 3.80 -7.85 -7.53
CA HIS A 51 4.74 -7.95 -8.65
C HIS A 51 5.86 -8.97 -8.39
N ALA A 52 6.34 -9.08 -7.14
CA ALA A 52 7.37 -10.04 -6.76
C ALA A 52 6.90 -11.50 -6.89
N VAL A 53 5.63 -11.79 -6.55
CA VAL A 53 5.06 -13.15 -6.64
C VAL A 53 4.94 -13.65 -8.09
N LEU A 54 4.83 -12.75 -9.06
CA LEU A 54 4.70 -13.10 -10.48
C LEU A 54 6.04 -13.40 -11.18
N SER A 55 7.18 -13.30 -10.48
CA SER A 55 8.51 -13.49 -11.09
C SER A 55 9.11 -14.89 -10.91
N VAL A 56 8.38 -15.85 -10.30
CA VAL A 56 8.74 -17.28 -10.38
C VAL A 56 7.98 -17.91 -11.54
N GLU A 57 8.67 -17.97 -12.68
CA GLU A 57 8.33 -18.74 -13.89
C GLU A 57 6.99 -18.44 -14.59
N GLY A 58 7.04 -17.59 -15.63
CA GLY A 58 6.11 -17.68 -16.77
C GLY A 58 5.30 -16.42 -17.13
N GLY A 59 5.82 -15.65 -18.09
CA GLY A 59 5.00 -15.12 -19.20
C GLY A 59 4.00 -13.97 -18.97
N CYS A 60 4.35 -12.81 -19.55
CA CYS A 60 3.52 -11.72 -20.12
C CYS A 60 2.05 -11.56 -19.66
N GLY A 61 1.79 -10.49 -18.88
CA GLY A 61 0.45 -9.95 -18.68
C GLY A 61 0.48 -8.43 -18.46
N LYS A 62 0.40 -7.64 -19.54
CA LYS A 62 0.06 -6.21 -19.46
C LYS A 62 -1.40 -6.07 -18.99
N GLY A 63 -1.64 -6.17 -17.69
CA GLY A 63 -2.95 -5.96 -17.09
C GLY A 63 -2.93 -4.78 -16.15
N ARG A 64 -3.16 -3.56 -16.68
CA ARG A 64 -3.45 -2.39 -15.84
C ARG A 64 -4.81 -2.66 -15.16
N PRO A 65 -4.93 -2.84 -13.84
CA PRO A 65 -6.23 -3.05 -13.22
C PRO A 65 -7.06 -1.78 -13.42
N LYS A 66 -8.25 -1.93 -14.00
CA LYS A 66 -9.21 -0.84 -14.18
C LYS A 66 -9.50 -0.22 -12.82
N LYS A 67 -9.35 1.11 -12.77
CA LYS A 67 -9.74 2.00 -11.67
C LYS A 67 -11.05 1.49 -11.05
N GLN A 68 -10.99 0.91 -9.84
CA GLN A 68 -12.19 0.58 -9.09
C GLN A 68 -12.88 1.90 -8.78
N LYS A 69 -14.05 2.13 -9.39
CA LYS A 69 -14.90 3.27 -9.06
C LYS A 69 -15.37 3.07 -7.63
N ALA A 70 -15.07 4.02 -6.75
CA ALA A 70 -15.84 4.21 -5.54
C ALA A 70 -17.26 4.62 -5.96
N SER A 71 -18.25 3.77 -5.69
CA SER A 71 -19.65 4.18 -5.78
C SER A 71 -19.99 4.97 -4.53
N GLU A 72 -20.20 6.27 -4.72
CA GLU A 72 -20.99 7.09 -3.80
C GLU A 72 -22.34 6.43 -3.55
N ILE A 73 -22.71 6.27 -2.27
CA ILE A 73 -24.09 6.44 -1.84
C ILE A 73 -24.04 7.10 -0.47
N ARG A 74 -24.26 8.41 -0.46
CA ARG A 74 -24.82 9.11 0.70
C ARG A 74 -26.31 8.91 0.60
N GLU A 75 -26.94 8.28 1.58
CA GLU A 75 -28.35 8.51 1.83
C GLU A 75 -28.56 8.62 3.35
N GLU A 76 -28.89 9.84 3.72
CA GLU A 76 -29.50 10.28 4.96
C GLU A 76 -30.87 9.57 5.07
N VAL A 77 -31.16 8.91 6.18
CA VAL A 77 -32.53 8.50 6.50
C VAL A 77 -32.83 8.94 7.93
N ALA A 78 -33.90 9.73 8.02
CA ALA A 78 -34.41 10.50 9.14
C ALA A 78 -34.58 9.75 10.48
#